data_AF-A0A534KHR2-F1
#
_entry.id   AF-A0A534KHR2-F1
#
_cell.length_a   1.000
_cell.length_b   1.000
_cell.length_c   1.000
_cell.angle_alpha   90.00
_cell.angle_beta   90.00
_cell.angle_gamma   90.00
#
_symmetry.space_group_name_H-M   'P 1'
#
loop_
_entity.id
_entity.type
_entity.pdbx_description
1 polymer ?
#
loop_
_entity_poly.entity_id
_entity_poly.type
_entity_poly.pdbx_seq_one_letter_code
_entity_poly.pdbx_strand_id
1 'polypeptide(L)'
;MIHVTSTGLIVRGDRVLLGRRTSTTRFAGMWDAFGGHLVPCEEPAMALVRELEEELGIRVKGPREHSEIRWFRFEDAARLELASSLKEAIRRLVSAKA
;
A
#
# COMPACT_ATOMS: atom_id res chain seq x y z
N MET A 1 2.43 23.63 7.71
CA MET A 1 3.11 23.09 6.53
C MET A 1 2.50 21.73 6.25
N ILE A 2 1.98 21.49 5.05
CA ILE A 2 1.39 20.19 4.66
C ILE A 2 2.45 19.45 3.84
N HIS A 3 2.77 18.22 4.23
CA HIS A 3 3.62 17.33 3.46
C HIS A 3 2.75 16.21 2.90
N VAL A 4 2.77 16.04 1.58
CA VAL A 4 2.13 14.92 0.91
C VAL A 4 3.20 13.87 0.64
N THR A 5 2.87 12.60 0.87
CA THR A 5 3.77 11.46 0.65
C THR A 5 3.07 10.41 -0.18
N SER A 6 3.82 9.71 -1.02
CA SER A 6 3.33 8.55 -1.77
C SER A 6 4.07 7.31 -1.29
N THR A 7 3.34 6.21 -1.05
CA THR A 7 3.89 4.98 -0.45
C THR A 7 3.40 3.77 -1.23
N GLY A 8 4.30 2.86 -1.55
CA GLY A 8 4.01 1.66 -2.34
C GLY A 8 4.18 0.39 -1.51
N LEU A 9 3.18 -0.48 -1.54
CA LEU A 9 3.28 -1.84 -0.99
C LEU A 9 3.67 -2.81 -2.11
N ILE A 10 4.89 -3.33 -2.04
CA ILE A 10 5.39 -4.27 -3.06
C ILE A 10 5.05 -5.69 -2.62
N VAL A 11 4.22 -6.37 -3.42
CA VAL A 11 3.76 -7.74 -3.15
C VAL A 11 4.29 -8.67 -4.23
N ARG A 12 4.83 -9.83 -3.81
CA ARG A 12 5.30 -10.90 -4.71
C ARG A 12 4.83 -12.26 -4.19
N GLY A 13 3.77 -12.78 -4.81
CA GLY A 13 3.10 -13.99 -4.33
C GLY A 13 2.39 -13.71 -3.01
N ASP A 14 2.74 -14.48 -1.98
CA ASP A 14 2.27 -14.37 -0.60
C ASP A 14 3.19 -13.52 0.30
N ARG A 15 4.19 -12.86 -0.29
CA ARG A 15 5.20 -12.05 0.42
C ARG A 15 5.03 -10.57 0.15
N VAL A 16 5.34 -9.77 1.15
CA VAL A 16 5.46 -8.32 1.08
C VAL A 16 6.91 -7.90 1.31
N LEU A 17 7.40 -6.96 0.52
CA LEU A 17 8.73 -6.37 0.74
C LEU A 17 8.61 -5.20 1.71
N LEU A 18 9.42 -5.21 2.77
CA LEU A 18 9.51 -4.15 3.76
C LEU A 18 10.98 -3.85 4.07
N GLY A 19 11.29 -2.60 4.40
CA GLY A 19 12.62 -2.16 4.82
C GLY A 19 12.65 -1.87 6.32
N ARG A 20 13.73 -2.25 7.01
CA ARG A 20 13.93 -1.88 8.42
C ARG A 20 14.68 -0.55 8.49
N ARG A 21 14.08 0.46 9.12
CA ARG A 21 14.61 1.82 9.18
C ARG A 21 15.89 1.88 10.02
N THR A 22 16.86 2.68 9.58
CA THR A 22 18.12 2.92 10.30
C THR A 22 17.89 3.73 11.58
N SER A 23 18.85 3.66 12.52
CA SER A 23 18.73 4.20 13.88
C SER A 23 18.65 5.72 13.98
N THR A 24 18.96 6.44 12.90
CA THR A 24 19.05 7.90 12.88
C THR A 24 17.81 8.57 12.30
N THR A 25 16.83 7.81 11.83
CA THR A 25 15.60 8.35 11.24
C THR A 25 14.42 8.22 12.21
N ARG A 26 13.38 9.03 11.99
CA ARG A 26 12.09 8.85 12.67
C ARG A 26 11.63 7.39 12.46
N PHE A 27 11.06 6.76 13.50
CA PHE A 27 10.68 5.34 13.49
C PHE A 27 11.86 4.37 13.29
N ALA A 28 13.05 4.75 13.75
CA ALA A 28 14.24 3.92 13.82
C ALA A 28 13.94 2.48 14.27
N GLY A 29 14.46 1.51 13.51
CA GLY A 29 14.34 0.09 13.84
C GLY A 29 12.99 -0.57 13.52
N MET A 30 11.99 0.20 13.08
CA MET A 30 10.69 -0.33 12.61
C MET A 30 10.77 -0.81 11.15
N TRP A 31 9.85 -1.69 10.77
CA TRP A 31 9.66 -2.13 9.39
C TRP A 31 8.64 -1.25 8.69
N ASP A 32 8.92 -0.86 7.46
CA ASP A 32 8.11 0.08 6.70
C ASP A 32 8.05 -0.27 5.22
N ALA A 33 7.05 0.29 4.53
CA ALA A 33 6.97 0.28 3.07
C ALA A 33 7.87 1.38 2.48
N PHE A 34 7.95 1.42 1.15
CA PHE A 34 8.88 2.31 0.43
C PHE A 34 8.13 3.45 -0.24
N GLY A 35 8.79 4.60 -0.37
CA GLY A 35 8.20 5.83 -0.86
C GLY A 35 8.70 7.05 -0.11
N GLY A 36 8.13 8.21 -0.41
CA GLY A 36 8.64 9.46 0.14
C GLY A 36 7.80 10.68 -0.16
N HIS A 37 8.40 11.84 0.07
CA HIS A 37 7.73 13.13 -0.04
C HIS A 37 7.60 13.54 -1.50
N LEU A 38 6.42 14.08 -1.85
CA LEU A 38 6.25 14.75 -3.13
C LEU A 38 7.09 16.03 -3.16
N VAL A 39 7.70 16.32 -4.31
CA VAL A 39 8.27 17.64 -4.59
C VAL A 39 7.18 18.59 -5.14
N PRO A 40 7.39 19.93 -5.11
CA PRO A 40 6.39 20.87 -5.61
C PRO A 40 5.95 20.54 -7.04
N CYS A 41 4.63 20.52 -7.25
CA CYS A 41 3.97 20.21 -8.54
C CYS A 41 4.19 18.77 -9.06
N GLU A 42 4.66 17.85 -8.23
CA GLU A 42 4.79 16.44 -8.58
C GLU A 42 3.45 15.70 -8.40
N GLU A 43 3.05 14.92 -9.40
CA GLU A 43 1.92 14.00 -9.28
C GLU A 43 2.27 12.85 -8.31
N PRO A 44 1.38 12.44 -7.39
CA PRO A 44 1.67 11.39 -6.40
C PRO A 44 2.18 10.08 -7.01
N ALA A 45 1.67 9.72 -8.19
CA ALA A 45 2.10 8.54 -8.93
C ALA A 45 3.56 8.68 -9.42
N MET A 46 3.96 9.88 -9.85
CA MET A 46 5.32 10.15 -10.30
C MET A 46 6.30 10.17 -9.13
N ALA A 47 5.90 10.74 -7.99
CA ALA A 47 6.67 10.69 -6.76
C ALA A 47 6.96 9.25 -6.34
N LEU A 48 5.95 8.37 -6.38
CA LEU A 48 6.16 6.97 -6.02
C LEU A 48 7.13 6.25 -6.97
N VAL A 49 7.05 6.52 -8.29
CA VAL A 49 7.98 5.92 -9.25
C VAL A 49 9.42 6.36 -8.96
N ARG A 50 9.63 7.66 -8.71
CA ARG A 50 10.95 8.23 -8.38
C ARG A 50 11.51 7.61 -7.10
N GLU A 51 10.73 7.63 -6.02
CA GLU A 51 11.17 7.11 -4.71
C GLU A 51 11.52 5.61 -4.77
N LEU A 52 10.71 4.80 -5.45
CA LEU A 52 11.01 3.36 -5.60
C LEU A 52 12.26 3.11 -6.47
N GLU A 53 12.54 3.99 -7.43
CA GLU A 53 13.77 3.92 -8.23
C GLU A 53 14.99 4.32 -7.40
N GLU A 54 14.90 5.36 -6.58
CA GLU A 54 15.98 5.85 -5.71
C GLU A 54 16.29 4.88 -4.56
N GLU A 55 15.28 4.38 -3.85
CA GLU A 55 15.48 3.55 -2.66
C GLU A 55 15.80 2.09 -3.00
N LEU A 56 15.21 1.56 -4.07
CA LEU A 56 15.24 0.12 -4.38
C LEU A 56 15.79 -0.20 -5.77
N GLY A 57 16.00 0.78 -6.65
CA GLY A 57 16.31 0.54 -8.06
C GLY A 57 15.14 -0.10 -8.83
N ILE A 58 13.91 0.01 -8.34
CA ILE A 58 12.73 -0.60 -8.96
C ILE A 58 11.97 0.45 -9.75
N ARG A 59 11.89 0.24 -11.07
CA ARG A 59 11.09 1.11 -11.93
C ARG A 59 9.67 0.58 -12.11
N VAL A 60 8.70 1.29 -11.52
CA VAL A 60 7.28 0.95 -11.61
C VAL A 60 6.64 1.69 -12.79
N LYS A 61 5.75 1.01 -13.51
CA LYS A 61 4.97 1.63 -14.59
C LYS A 61 3.56 1.97 -14.07
N GLY A 62 3.30 3.26 -13.86
CA GLY A 62 1.97 3.81 -13.63
C GLY A 62 1.24 3.31 -12.37
N PRO A 63 1.73 3.62 -11.16
CA PRO A 63 0.96 3.39 -9.94
C PRO A 63 -0.35 4.19 -9.98
N ARG A 64 -1.46 3.58 -9.57
CA ARG A 64 -2.79 4.22 -9.53
C ARG A 64 -3.25 4.37 -8.08
N GLU A 65 -3.81 5.53 -7.75
CA GLU A 65 -4.41 5.79 -6.43
C GLU A 65 -5.76 5.07 -6.27
N HIS A 66 -6.08 4.65 -5.04
CA HIS A 66 -7.41 4.19 -4.64
C HIS A 66 -8.21 5.36 -4.06
N SER A 67 -9.45 5.57 -4.51
CA SER A 67 -10.29 6.67 -4.05
C SER A 67 -10.83 6.49 -2.61
N GLU A 68 -10.93 5.25 -2.11
CA GLU A 68 -11.33 4.95 -0.73
C GLU A 68 -10.76 3.61 -0.24
N ILE A 69 -10.24 3.56 1.00
CA ILE A 69 -9.68 2.37 1.66
C ILE A 69 -10.26 2.26 3.08
N ARG A 70 -10.90 1.13 3.42
CA ARG A 70 -11.48 0.87 4.76
C ARG A 70 -11.30 -0.57 5.22
N TRP A 71 -11.24 -0.76 6.53
CA TRP A 71 -11.33 -2.07 7.18
C TRP A 71 -12.78 -2.48 7.37
N PHE A 72 -13.09 -3.73 7.08
CA PHE A 72 -14.43 -4.26 7.21
C PHE A 72 -14.40 -5.59 7.95
N ARG A 73 -15.34 -5.79 8.87
CA ARG A 73 -15.62 -7.15 9.38
C ARG A 73 -16.00 -8.01 8.20
N PHE A 74 -15.68 -9.31 8.23
CA PHE A 74 -15.95 -10.18 7.08
C PHE A 74 -17.43 -10.20 6.68
N GLU A 75 -18.35 -10.14 7.65
CA GLU A 75 -19.79 -10.06 7.38
C GLU A 75 -20.20 -8.74 6.69
N ASP A 76 -19.61 -7.62 7.12
CA ASP A 76 -19.92 -6.29 6.58
C ASP A 76 -19.24 -6.07 5.22
N ALA A 77 -18.01 -6.56 5.06
CA ALA A 77 -17.27 -6.56 3.81
C ALA A 77 -18.02 -7.33 2.73
N ALA A 78 -18.61 -8.48 3.07
CA ALA A 78 -19.41 -9.28 2.16
C ALA A 78 -20.64 -8.54 1.60
N ARG A 79 -21.07 -7.46 2.27
CA ARG A 79 -22.20 -6.61 1.89
C ARG A 79 -21.81 -5.40 1.05
N LEU A 80 -20.53 -5.05 0.98
CA LEU A 80 -20.08 -3.97 0.10
C LEU A 80 -20.17 -4.39 -1.38
N GLU A 81 -20.16 -3.39 -2.24
CA GLU A 81 -19.84 -3.54 -3.66
C GLU A 81 -18.34 -3.75 -3.83
N LEU A 82 -17.87 -4.90 -3.35
CA LEU A 82 -16.51 -5.35 -3.55
C LEU A 82 -16.30 -5.80 -5.00
N ALA A 83 -15.06 -5.66 -5.46
CA ALA A 83 -14.58 -6.46 -6.58
C ALA A 83 -14.89 -7.94 -6.31
N SER A 84 -15.43 -8.64 -7.32
CA SER A 84 -15.99 -9.99 -7.21
C SER A 84 -15.02 -11.01 -6.60
N SER A 85 -13.71 -10.89 -6.88
CA SER A 85 -12.66 -11.75 -6.33
C SER A 85 -12.48 -11.59 -4.80
N LEU A 86 -12.52 -10.35 -4.31
CA LEU A 86 -12.47 -10.07 -2.87
C LEU A 86 -13.79 -10.52 -2.20
N LYS A 87 -14.91 -10.39 -2.91
CA LYS A 87 -16.23 -10.82 -2.42
C LYS A 87 -16.31 -12.33 -2.21
N GLU A 88 -15.78 -13.14 -3.12
CA GLU A 88 -15.73 -14.61 -2.97
C GLU A 88 -14.77 -15.06 -1.86
N ALA A 89 -13.58 -14.44 -1.76
CA ALA A 89 -12.61 -14.73 -0.70
C ALA A 89 -13.23 -14.47 0.68
N ILE A 90 -13.93 -13.35 0.83
CA ILE A 90 -14.61 -12.99 2.07
C ILE A 90 -15.80 -13.92 2.35
N ARG A 91 -16.63 -14.28 1.35
CA ARG A 91 -17.74 -15.23 1.55
C ARG A 91 -17.28 -16.62 2.02
N ARG A 92 -16.15 -17.12 1.51
CA ARG A 92 -15.56 -18.39 1.95
C ARG A 92 -15.07 -18.32 3.39
N LEU A 93 -14.40 -17.22 3.77
CA LEU A 93 -13.96 -16.98 5.15
C LEU A 93 -15.13 -16.87 6.13
N VAL A 94 -16.25 -16.27 5.69
CA VAL A 94 -17.50 -16.21 6.48
C VAL A 94 -18.11 -17.61 6.63
N SER A 95 -18.19 -18.40 5.55
CA SER A 95 -18.82 -19.73 5.57
C SER A 95 -18.00 -20.79 6.32
N ALA A 96 -16.68 -20.62 6.43
CA ALA A 96 -15.78 -21.53 7.15
C ALA A 96 -15.73 -21.27 8.67
N LYS A 97 -16.39 -20.20 9.16
CA LYS A 97 -16.46 -19.84 10.60
C LYS A 97 -17.82 -20.13 11.24
N ALA A 98 -18.79 -20.60 10.47
CA ALA A 98 -20.09 -21.08 10.96
C ALA A 98 -20.08 -22.60 11.08
#